data_AF-A0A257VVU9-F1
#
_entry.id   AF-A0A257VVU9-F1
#
_cell.length_a   1.000
_cell.length_b   1.000
_cell.length_c   1.000
_cell.angle_alpha   90.00
_cell.angle_beta   90.00
_cell.angle_gamma   90.00
#
_symmetry.space_group_name_H-M   'P 1'
#
loop_
_entity.id
_entity.type
_entity.pdbx_description
1 polymer ?
#
loop_
_entity_poly.entity_id
_entity_poly.type
_entity_poly.pdbx_seq_one_letter_code
_entity_poly.pdbx_strand_id
1 'polypeptide(L)' 'MASKKGKVKVDEFISIRGARMHNLKNISLNIPHNQFTVITGVSGSGKSSLVFDTIYAEGQR' A
#
# COMPACT_ATOMS: atom_id res chain seq x y z
N MET A 1 25.68 -31.79 1.79
CA MET A 1 25.54 -30.39 1.30
C MET A 1 24.06 -30.09 1.13
N ALA A 2 23.43 -29.43 2.11
CA ALA A 2 21.99 -29.15 2.07
C ALA A 2 21.76 -27.74 1.53
N SER A 3 21.08 -27.64 0.39
CA SER A 3 20.63 -26.40 -0.23
C SER A 3 19.58 -25.74 0.66
N LYS A 4 19.95 -24.63 1.33
CA LYS A 4 18.97 -23.72 1.95
C LYS A 4 18.20 -23.03 0.82
N LYS A 5 17.09 -23.61 0.38
CA LYS A 5 16.08 -22.86 -0.39
C LYS A 5 15.63 -21.69 0.49
N GLY A 6 16.04 -20.48 0.12
CA GLY A 6 15.70 -19.25 0.82
C GLY A 6 14.19 -19.08 0.86
N LYS A 7 13.62 -19.00 2.07
CA LYS A 7 12.25 -18.51 2.22
C LYS A 7 12.25 -17.05 1.76
N VAL A 8 11.45 -16.73 0.75
CA VAL A 8 11.17 -15.34 0.40
C VAL A 8 10.55 -14.71 1.65
N LYS A 9 11.23 -13.72 2.24
CA LYS A 9 10.63 -12.92 3.31
C LYS A 9 9.48 -12.15 2.68
N VAL A 10 8.26 -12.46 3.10
CA VAL A 10 7.09 -11.63 2.79
C VAL A 10 7.23 -10.39 3.66
N ASP A 11 7.24 -9.21 3.05
CA ASP A 11 7.26 -7.97 3.80
C ASP A 11 6.00 -7.86 4.67
N GLU A 12 6.19 -7.42 5.91
CA GLU A 12 5.10 -7.30 6.87
C GLU A 12 4.10 -6.20 6.49
N PHE A 13 4.51 -5.25 5.62
CA PHE A 13 3.72 -4.09 5.23
C PHE A 13 3.87 -3.73 3.75
N ILE A 14 2.77 -3.30 3.14
CA ILE A 14 2.76 -2.50 1.91
C ILE A 14 3.10 -1.06 2.28
N SER A 15 4.29 -0.61 1.90
CA SER A 15 4.79 0.72 2.24
C SER A 15 4.53 1.71 1.11
N ILE A 16 3.64 2.68 1.36
CA ILE A 16 3.42 3.81 0.46
C ILE A 16 4.27 4.98 0.93
N ARG A 17 5.02 5.60 0.00
CA ARG A 17 5.90 6.73 0.28
C ARG A 17 5.63 7.86 -0.69
N GLY A 18 5.33 9.03 -0.15
CA GLY A 18 5.15 10.26 -0.90
C GLY A 18 4.04 10.22 -1.95
N ALA A 19 2.90 9.57 -1.66
CA ALA A 19 1.77 9.53 -2.59
C ALA A 19 1.19 10.95 -2.80
N ARG A 20 1.08 11.33 -4.07
CA ARG A 20 0.70 12.68 -4.54
C ARG A 20 -0.39 12.68 -5.61
N MET A 21 -1.06 11.55 -5.83
CA MET A 21 -2.14 11.47 -6.82
C MET A 21 -3.33 12.34 -6.40
N HIS A 22 -3.83 13.18 -7.32
CA HIS A 22 -4.94 14.10 -7.11
C HIS A 22 -4.78 14.99 -5.87
N ASN A 23 -5.64 14.83 -4.86
CA ASN A 23 -5.67 15.64 -3.64
C ASN A 23 -4.72 15.11 -2.54
N LEU A 24 -3.92 14.08 -2.81
CA LEU A 24 -3.00 13.52 -1.81
C LEU A 24 -1.83 14.48 -1.56
N LYS A 25 -1.64 14.86 -0.31
CA LYS A 25 -0.63 15.84 0.12
C LYS A 25 0.69 15.18 0.53
N ASN A 26 1.32 14.45 -0.40
CA ASN A 26 2.60 13.76 -0.17
C ASN A 26 2.56 12.79 1.03
N ILE A 27 1.55 11.92 1.07
CA ILE A 27 1.31 11.05 2.22
C ILE A 27 2.21 9.81 2.20
N SER A 28 2.63 9.35 3.37
CA SER A 28 3.40 8.12 3.55
C SER A 28 2.77 7.28 4.65
N LEU A 29 2.52 6.00 4.38
CA LEU A 29 1.89 5.09 5.34
C LEU A 29 2.29 3.63 5.07
N ASN A 30 2.08 2.77 6.07
CA ASN A 30 2.31 1.34 5.99
C ASN A 30 0.97 0.62 6.18
N ILE A 31 0.59 -0.22 5.23
CA ILE A 31 -0.59 -1.08 5.33
C ILE A 31 -0.11 -2.49 5.67
N PRO A 32 -0.58 -3.10 6.78
CA PRO A 32 -0.17 -4.45 7.12
C PRO A 32 -0.52 -5.45 6.01
N HIS A 33 0.43 -6.28 5.62
CA HIS A 33 0.22 -7.31 4.61
C HIS A 33 -0.64 -8.45 5.17
N ASN A 34 -1.43 -9.12 4.31
CA ASN A 34 -2.33 -10.22 4.68
C ASN A 34 -3.38 -9.87 5.75
N GLN A 35 -3.77 -8.60 5.88
CA GLN A 35 -4.81 -8.16 6.81
C GLN A 35 -5.93 -7.43 6.09
N PHE A 36 -7.15 -7.57 6.61
CA PHE A 36 -8.30 -6.81 6.12
C PHE A 36 -8.24 -5.38 6.69
N THR A 37 -7.70 -4.46 5.88
CA THR A 37 -7.55 -3.05 6.27
C THR A 37 -8.68 -2.20 5.67
N VAL A 38 -9.36 -1.44 6.52
CA VAL A 38 -10.42 -0.50 6.10
C VAL A 38 -9.86 0.92 6.07
N ILE A 39 -10.07 1.63 4.95
CA ILE A 39 -9.73 3.05 4.81
C ILE A 39 -11.02 3.87 4.88
N THR A 40 -11.09 4.80 5.82
CA THR A 40 -12.28 5.64 6.10
C THR A 40 -11.93 7.13 6.20
N GLY A 41 -12.95 7.99 6.28
CA GLY A 41 -12.81 9.45 6.36
C GLY A 41 -13.85 10.22 5.52
N VAL A 42 -13.94 11.53 5.75
CA VAL A 42 -14.92 12.43 5.10
C VAL A 42 -14.82 12.44 3.56
N SER A 43 -15.91 12.80 2.87
CA SER A 43 -15.89 12.95 1.41
C SER A 43 -14.80 13.92 0.97
N GLY A 44 -14.12 13.63 -0.15
CA GLY A 44 -13.03 14.47 -0.68
C GLY A 44 -11.66 14.33 0.04
N SER A 45 -11.55 13.54 1.12
CA SER A 45 -10.29 13.39 1.88
C SER A 45 -9.16 12.64 1.14
N GLY A 46 -9.40 12.13 -0.08
CA GLY A 46 -8.40 11.42 -0.87
C GLY A 46 -8.38 9.90 -0.71
N LYS A 47 -9.39 9.29 -0.07
CA LYS A 47 -9.49 7.81 0.09
C LYS A 47 -9.44 7.08 -1.25
N SER A 48 -10.31 7.45 -2.19
CA SER A 48 -10.35 6.82 -3.52
C SER A 48 -9.04 7.03 -4.27
N SER A 49 -8.41 8.20 -4.14
CA SER A 49 -7.11 8.47 -4.75
C SER A 49 -5.97 7.64 -4.16
N LEU A 50 -6.02 7.34 -2.87
CA LEU A 50 -5.07 6.43 -2.25
C LEU A 50 -5.34 4.97 -2.66
N VAL A 51 -6.59 4.51 -2.57
CA VAL A 51 -6.92 3.09 -2.77
C VAL A 51 -6.87 2.70 -4.25
N PHE A 52 -7.59 3.43 -5.10
CA PHE A 52 -7.75 3.06 -6.51
C PHE A 52 -6.63 3.64 -7.37
N ASP A 53 -6.41 4.96 -7.30
CA ASP A 53 -5.48 5.64 -8.20
C ASP A 53 -4.01 5.40 -7.84
N THR A 54 -3.72 5.02 -6.59
CA THR A 54 -2.35 4.73 -6.13
C THR A 54 -2.14 3.24 -5.88
N ILE A 55 -2.78 2.66 -4.85
CA ILE A 55 -2.46 1.29 -4.41
C ILE A 55 -2.87 0.24 -5.45
N TYR A 56 -4.12 0.30 -5.93
CA TYR A 56 -4.61 -0.68 -6.89
C TYR A 56 -3.91 -0.55 -8.25
N ALA A 57 -3.76 0.68 -8.76
CA ALA A 57 -3.08 0.94 -10.02
C ALA A 57 -1.62 0.45 -10.02
N GLU A 58 -0.85 0.74 -8.97
CA GLU A 58 0.55 0.28 -8.86
C GLU A 58 0.65 -1.23 -8.57
N GLY A 59 -0.33 -1.81 -7.87
CA GLY A 59 -0.35 -3.25 -7.59
C GLY A 59 -0.74 -4.13 -8.79
N GLN A 60 -1.26 -3.56 -9.88
CA GLN A 60 -1.62 -4.26 -11.13
C GLN A 60 -0.55 -4.15 -12.22
N ARG A 61 0.55 -3.42 -11.95
CA ARG A 61 1.63 -3.20 -12.90
C ARG A 61 2.66 -4.33 -12.86
#